data_AF-A0A352N994-F1
#
_entry.id   AF-A0A352N994-F1
#
_cell.length_a   1.000
_cell.length_b   1.000
_cell.length_c   1.000
_cell.angle_alpha   90.00
_cell.angle_beta   90.00
_cell.angle_gamma   90.00
#
_symmetry.space_group_name_H-M   'P 1'
#
loop_
_entity.id
_entity.type
_entity.pdbx_description
1 polymer ?
#
loop_
_entity_poly.entity_id
_entity_poly.type
_entity_poly.pdbx_seq_one_letter_code
_entity_poly.pdbx_strand_id
1 'polypeptide(L)'
;MCGKKESIIGELRAHVPFTAAGTATGILIILVMIGLNAPASVSTKLFWVMHPSHVLLSALVTTGMYRLHGGRGVWSILWIGWLGSVGVATLSDCIIPFVGEWLLDMPNRGLHIGFIDKWWLVNPLALAGIALGAWRPRTKIFHAAHVLVSTWASLFHITMAMGGPPGALVILAIGGFLFLAVWVPCCTSDIVFPLLFEKAGASVKKKKET
;
A
#
# COMPACT_ATOMS: atom_id res chain seq x y z
N MET A 1 -12.07 0.96 -23.83
CA MET A 1 -13.43 1.46 -23.53
C MET A 1 -13.30 2.94 -23.24
N CYS A 2 -13.61 3.78 -24.24
CA CYS A 2 -13.66 5.24 -24.13
C CYS A 2 -15.06 5.61 -23.66
N GLY A 3 -15.22 6.43 -22.62
CA GLY A 3 -16.53 7.01 -22.29
C GLY A 3 -16.97 7.01 -20.82
N LYS A 4 -16.19 7.65 -19.94
CA LYS A 4 -16.66 8.54 -18.86
C LYS A 4 -15.41 9.09 -18.18
N LYS A 5 -15.29 10.41 -18.03
CA LYS A 5 -14.38 10.99 -17.04
C LYS A 5 -14.98 10.64 -15.69
N GLU A 6 -14.74 9.43 -15.20
CA GLU A 6 -15.04 9.14 -13.80
C GLU A 6 -14.16 10.05 -12.96
N SER A 7 -14.79 10.87 -12.13
CA SER A 7 -14.07 11.70 -11.18
C SER A 7 -13.19 10.82 -10.29
N ILE A 8 -12.09 11.35 -9.76
CA ILE A 8 -11.22 10.63 -8.80
C ILE A 8 -12.06 10.00 -7.68
N ILE A 9 -13.11 10.68 -7.23
CA ILE A 9 -14.04 10.20 -6.21
C ILE A 9 -14.84 8.97 -6.67
N GLY A 10 -15.24 8.91 -7.94
CA GLY A 10 -15.96 7.77 -8.53
C GLY A 10 -15.09 6.52 -8.55
N GLU A 11 -13.87 6.66 -9.06
CA GLU A 11 -12.89 5.57 -9.12
C GLU A 11 -12.50 5.09 -7.69
N LEU A 12 -12.36 6.02 -6.75
CA LEU A 12 -12.05 5.72 -5.35
C LEU A 12 -13.21 4.97 -4.66
N ARG A 13 -14.47 5.24 -5.03
CA ARG A 13 -15.64 4.48 -4.58
C ARG A 13 -15.65 3.05 -5.14
N ALA A 14 -15.17 2.85 -6.36
CA ALA A 14 -15.07 1.52 -6.96
C ALA A 14 -14.07 0.61 -6.21
N HIS A 15 -13.11 1.19 -5.48
CA HIS A 15 -12.14 0.45 -4.66
C HIS A 15 -12.69 0.03 -3.29
N VAL A 16 -13.78 0.64 -2.82
CA VAL A 16 -14.36 0.37 -1.48
C VAL A 16 -14.65 -1.11 -1.22
N PRO A 17 -15.27 -1.89 -2.13
CA PRO A 17 -15.57 -3.30 -1.87
C PRO A 17 -14.32 -4.14 -1.65
N PHE A 18 -13.24 -3.86 -2.39
CA PHE A 18 -11.99 -4.59 -2.27
C PHE A 18 -11.26 -4.24 -0.97
N THR A 19 -11.19 -2.96 -0.61
CA THR A 19 -10.62 -2.52 0.67
C THR A 19 -11.43 -3.03 1.86
N ALA A 20 -12.77 -3.06 1.75
CA ALA A 20 -13.65 -3.63 2.76
C ALA A 20 -13.42 -5.13 2.92
N ALA A 21 -13.24 -5.88 1.82
CA ALA A 21 -12.89 -7.29 1.88
C ALA A 21 -11.52 -7.51 2.56
N GLY A 22 -10.51 -6.73 2.21
CA GLY A 22 -9.21 -6.75 2.89
C GLY A 22 -9.37 -6.49 4.39
N THR A 23 -10.13 -5.46 4.76
CA THR A 23 -10.43 -5.12 6.17
C THR A 23 -11.11 -6.28 6.89
N ALA A 24 -12.12 -6.90 6.27
CA ALA A 24 -12.82 -8.05 6.83
C ALA A 24 -11.87 -9.23 7.07
N THR A 25 -10.96 -9.53 6.13
CA THR A 25 -9.92 -10.55 6.35
C THR A 25 -8.97 -10.15 7.48
N GLY A 26 -8.64 -8.87 7.62
CA GLY A 26 -7.81 -8.39 8.72
C GLY A 26 -8.48 -8.58 10.09
N ILE A 27 -9.78 -8.30 10.20
CA ILE A 27 -10.57 -8.58 11.41
C ILE A 27 -10.58 -10.08 11.70
N LEU A 28 -10.80 -10.93 10.69
CA LEU A 28 -10.75 -12.38 10.86
C LEU A 28 -9.38 -12.84 11.38
N ILE A 29 -8.28 -12.30 10.85
CA ILE A 29 -6.91 -12.61 11.30
C ILE A 29 -6.73 -12.22 12.77
N ILE A 30 -7.20 -11.03 13.19
CA ILE A 30 -7.15 -10.61 14.61
C ILE A 30 -7.86 -11.63 15.49
N LEU A 31 -9.08 -12.04 15.13
CA LEU A 31 -9.88 -12.99 15.91
C LEU A 31 -9.16 -14.34 16.03
N VAL A 32 -8.54 -14.82 14.96
CA VAL A 32 -7.72 -16.04 14.98
C VAL A 32 -6.49 -15.87 15.88
N MET A 33 -5.79 -14.74 15.80
CA MET A 33 -4.63 -14.46 16.65
C MET A 33 -4.98 -14.43 18.13
N ILE A 34 -6.12 -13.81 18.48
CA ILE A 34 -6.64 -13.80 19.85
C ILE A 34 -6.97 -15.22 20.30
N GLY A 35 -7.71 -15.99 19.48
CA GLY A 35 -8.08 -17.37 19.80
C GLY A 35 -6.89 -18.31 19.99
N LEU A 36 -5.77 -18.03 19.30
CA LEU A 36 -4.52 -18.78 19.41
C LEU A 36 -3.54 -18.22 20.46
N ASN A 37 -3.89 -17.13 21.16
CA ASN A 37 -2.99 -16.40 22.05
C ASN A 37 -1.63 -16.07 21.39
N ALA A 38 -1.67 -15.62 20.14
CA ALA A 38 -0.47 -15.35 19.35
C ALA A 38 0.36 -14.21 20.00
N PRO A 39 1.68 -14.40 20.22
CA PRO A 39 2.52 -13.36 20.80
C PRO A 39 2.83 -12.25 19.80
N ALA A 40 3.12 -11.03 20.29
CA ALA A 40 3.46 -9.86 19.45
C ALA A 40 4.66 -10.09 18.51
N SER A 41 5.55 -11.04 18.83
CA SER A 41 6.66 -11.44 17.97
C SER A 41 6.21 -12.07 16.64
N VAL A 42 5.02 -12.70 16.61
CA VAL A 42 4.40 -13.19 15.37
C VAL A 42 4.00 -12.02 14.49
N SER A 43 3.28 -11.02 15.03
CA SER A 43 2.94 -9.79 14.31
C SER A 43 4.19 -9.08 13.79
N THR A 44 5.23 -8.96 14.61
CA THR A 44 6.49 -8.33 14.20
C THR A 44 7.12 -9.05 13.00
N LYS A 45 7.18 -10.39 13.03
CA LYS A 45 7.72 -11.18 11.92
C LYS A 45 6.87 -11.03 10.66
N LEU A 46 5.54 -11.09 10.80
CA LEU A 46 4.62 -10.98 9.68
C LEU A 46 4.63 -9.58 9.07
N PHE A 47 4.75 -8.52 9.88
CA PHE A 47 4.96 -7.16 9.40
C PHE A 47 6.20 -7.07 8.50
N TRP A 48 7.33 -7.63 8.95
CA TRP A 48 8.59 -7.63 8.19
C TRP A 48 8.60 -8.58 6.98
N VAL A 49 7.56 -9.38 6.78
CA VAL A 49 7.31 -10.11 5.53
C VAL A 49 6.37 -9.32 4.62
N MET A 50 5.27 -8.81 5.18
CA MET A 50 4.19 -8.18 4.42
C MET A 50 4.58 -6.78 3.93
N HIS A 51 5.19 -5.93 4.75
CA HIS A 51 5.56 -4.57 4.33
C HIS A 51 6.56 -4.56 3.16
N PRO A 52 7.69 -5.30 3.19
CA PRO A 52 8.59 -5.33 2.03
C PRO A 52 7.96 -5.99 0.80
N SER A 53 7.06 -6.97 0.99
CA SER A 53 6.29 -7.57 -0.10
C SER A 53 5.31 -6.56 -0.72
N HIS A 54 4.64 -5.74 0.10
CA HIS A 54 3.81 -4.64 -0.38
C HIS A 54 4.64 -3.65 -1.21
N VAL A 55 5.81 -3.23 -0.72
CA VAL A 55 6.72 -2.32 -1.44
C VAL A 55 7.13 -2.89 -2.81
N LEU A 56 7.50 -4.18 -2.86
CA LEU A 56 7.81 -4.87 -4.12
C LEU A 56 6.66 -4.81 -5.13
N LEU A 57 5.45 -5.16 -4.67
CA LEU A 57 4.26 -5.23 -5.52
C LEU A 57 3.82 -3.83 -5.97
N SER A 58 3.84 -2.86 -5.05
CA SER A 58 3.49 -1.46 -5.32
C SER A 58 4.48 -0.83 -6.31
N ALA A 59 5.78 -1.11 -6.18
CA ALA A 59 6.81 -0.64 -7.11
C ALA A 59 6.60 -1.22 -8.53
N LEU A 60 6.24 -2.50 -8.61
CA LEU A 60 5.91 -3.18 -9.87
C LEU A 60 4.68 -2.54 -10.52
N VAL A 61 3.59 -2.35 -9.79
CA VAL A 61 2.34 -1.78 -10.30
C VAL A 61 2.57 -0.32 -10.73
N THR A 62 3.16 0.51 -9.88
CA THR A 62 3.44 1.93 -10.17
C THR A 62 4.31 2.09 -11.41
N THR A 63 5.41 1.33 -11.49
CA THR A 63 6.32 1.37 -12.65
C THR A 63 5.64 0.83 -13.91
N GLY A 64 4.90 -0.27 -13.78
CA GLY A 64 4.15 -0.88 -14.88
C GLY A 64 3.11 0.08 -15.45
N MET A 65 2.36 0.77 -14.60
CA MET A 65 1.39 1.79 -15.00
C MET A 65 2.07 2.96 -15.70
N TYR A 66 3.19 3.46 -15.18
CA TYR A 66 3.99 4.50 -15.84
C TYR A 66 4.40 4.09 -17.26
N ARG A 67 4.89 2.86 -17.42
CA ARG A 67 5.32 2.30 -18.72
C ARG A 67 4.16 2.12 -19.71
N LEU A 68 3.01 1.63 -19.24
CA LEU A 68 1.81 1.47 -20.07
C LEU A 68 1.28 2.80 -20.62
N HIS A 69 1.51 3.90 -19.90
CA HIS A 69 1.14 5.26 -20.33
C HIS A 69 2.25 5.96 -21.11
N GLY A 70 3.21 5.21 -21.67
CA GLY A 70 4.27 5.73 -22.54
C GLY A 70 5.48 6.31 -21.79
N GLY A 71 5.51 6.17 -20.45
CA GLY A 71 6.62 6.59 -19.61
C GLY A 71 7.96 5.95 -20.01
N ARG A 72 9.01 6.77 -20.09
CA ARG A 72 10.35 6.40 -20.55
C ARG A 72 11.44 7.11 -19.73
N GLY A 73 12.66 6.62 -19.87
CA GLY A 73 13.84 7.15 -19.18
C GLY A 73 14.11 6.42 -17.87
N VAL A 74 15.36 5.99 -17.68
CA VAL A 74 15.77 5.19 -16.51
C VAL A 74 15.53 5.96 -15.22
N TRP A 75 15.89 7.24 -15.18
CA TRP A 75 15.70 8.09 -14.00
C TRP A 75 14.23 8.31 -13.64
N SER A 76 13.37 8.58 -14.63
CA SER A 76 11.93 8.72 -14.38
C SER A 76 11.31 7.44 -13.84
N ILE A 77 11.70 6.29 -14.41
CA ILE A 77 11.25 4.96 -13.94
C ILE A 77 11.67 4.73 -12.50
N LEU A 78 12.94 4.99 -12.16
CA LEU A 78 13.47 4.81 -10.82
C LEU A 78 12.77 5.71 -9.81
N TRP A 79 12.68 7.02 -10.08
CA TRP A 79 12.08 7.97 -9.15
C TRP A 79 10.59 7.74 -8.93
N ILE A 80 9.82 7.55 -10.01
CA ILE A 80 8.38 7.33 -9.91
C ILE A 80 8.09 6.00 -9.20
N GLY A 81 8.79 4.94 -9.59
CA GLY A 81 8.60 3.63 -8.99
C GLY A 81 9.01 3.58 -7.53
N TRP A 82 10.13 4.22 -7.16
CA TRP A 82 10.62 4.25 -5.77
C TRP A 82 9.73 5.15 -4.89
N LEU A 83 9.47 6.38 -5.31
CA LEU A 83 8.67 7.32 -4.51
C LEU A 83 7.22 6.85 -4.37
N GLY A 84 6.63 6.37 -5.47
CA GLY A 84 5.26 5.88 -5.50
C GLY A 84 5.04 4.56 -4.78
N SER A 85 6.11 3.81 -4.46
CA SER A 85 6.02 2.60 -3.64
C SER A 85 6.46 2.82 -2.21
N VAL A 86 7.71 3.23 -1.99
CA VAL A 86 8.27 3.43 -0.65
C VAL A 86 7.53 4.52 0.11
N GLY A 87 7.22 5.65 -0.55
CA GLY A 87 6.45 6.72 0.07
C GLY A 87 5.03 6.29 0.46
N VAL A 88 4.32 5.67 -0.48
CA VAL A 88 2.94 5.19 -0.26
C VAL A 88 2.89 4.10 0.82
N ALA A 89 3.78 3.10 0.74
CA ALA A 89 3.88 2.02 1.72
C ALA A 89 4.28 2.52 3.12
N THR A 90 5.10 3.57 3.21
CA THR A 90 5.41 4.19 4.51
C THR A 90 4.18 4.87 5.11
N LEU A 91 3.41 5.58 4.29
CA LEU A 91 2.17 6.21 4.73
C LEU A 91 1.14 5.16 5.18
N SER A 92 0.90 4.14 4.35
CA SER A 92 -0.11 3.11 4.57
C SER A 92 0.25 2.17 5.71
N ASP A 93 1.45 1.59 5.69
CA ASP A 93 1.77 0.44 6.54
C ASP A 93 2.40 0.85 7.86
N CYS A 94 2.90 2.09 7.96
CA CYS A 94 3.68 2.55 9.11
C CYS A 94 3.02 3.76 9.78
N ILE A 95 2.81 4.86 9.05
CA ILE A 95 2.34 6.12 9.64
C ILE A 95 0.87 6.03 10.10
N ILE A 96 -0.05 5.62 9.23
CA ILE A 96 -1.48 5.53 9.59
C ILE A 96 -1.71 4.49 10.72
N PRO A 97 -1.11 3.28 10.68
CA PRO A 97 -1.14 2.31 11.77
C PRO A 97 -0.61 2.88 13.09
N PHE A 98 0.54 3.56 13.07
CA PHE A 98 1.11 4.19 14.26
C PHE A 98 0.19 5.29 14.84
N VAL A 99 -0.48 6.07 13.99
CA VAL A 99 -1.52 7.01 14.43
C VAL A 99 -2.69 6.25 15.10
N GLY A 100 -3.08 5.10 14.55
CA GLY A 100 -4.05 4.20 15.18
C GLY A 100 -3.62 3.71 16.56
N GLU A 101 -2.36 3.31 16.71
CA GLU A 101 -1.79 2.91 18.01
C GLU A 101 -1.85 4.04 19.04
N TRP A 102 -1.58 5.28 18.62
CA TRP A 102 -1.72 6.46 19.46
C TRP A 102 -3.16 6.70 19.89
N LEU A 103 -4.09 6.71 18.94
CA LEU A 103 -5.50 7.01 19.17
C LEU A 103 -6.24 5.90 19.95
N LEU A 104 -5.77 4.66 19.87
CA LEU A 104 -6.34 3.50 20.58
C LEU A 104 -5.63 3.18 21.90
N ASP A 105 -4.79 4.08 22.37
CA ASP A 105 -4.03 3.98 23.62
C ASP A 105 -3.21 2.68 23.79
N MET A 106 -2.55 2.22 22.73
CA MET A 106 -1.82 0.95 22.77
C MET A 106 -0.53 1.03 23.59
N PRO A 107 -0.19 0.02 24.40
CA PRO A 107 0.93 0.12 25.34
C PRO A 107 2.32 0.08 24.67
N ASN A 108 2.45 -0.61 23.53
CA ASN A 108 3.74 -0.86 22.88
C ASN A 108 3.87 -0.12 21.53
N ARG A 109 3.50 1.16 21.49
CA ARG A 109 3.51 1.95 20.24
C ARG A 109 4.93 2.05 19.67
N GLY A 110 5.05 1.93 18.35
CA GLY A 110 6.36 2.00 17.69
C GLY A 110 6.22 2.42 16.25
N LEU A 111 6.98 3.44 15.84
CA LEU A 111 7.03 3.83 14.44
C LEU A 111 8.10 3.00 13.73
N HIS A 112 7.68 2.16 12.79
CA HIS A 112 8.58 1.26 12.05
C HIS A 112 8.76 1.71 10.60
N ILE A 113 9.72 2.60 10.34
CA ILE A 113 9.93 3.15 9.00
C ILE A 113 10.77 2.16 8.18
N GLY A 114 10.11 1.32 7.37
CA GLY A 114 10.76 0.18 6.74
C GLY A 114 11.98 0.49 5.86
N PHE A 115 11.97 1.59 5.12
CA PHE A 115 13.13 1.99 4.29
C PHE A 115 14.31 2.54 5.09
N ILE A 116 14.14 2.76 6.40
CA ILE A 116 15.19 3.14 7.36
C ILE A 116 15.59 1.91 8.18
N ASP A 117 14.64 1.30 8.90
CA ASP A 117 14.87 0.19 9.83
C ASP A 117 15.43 -1.06 9.14
N LYS A 118 14.91 -1.37 7.96
CA LYS A 118 15.36 -2.47 7.12
C LYS A 118 15.62 -1.99 5.70
N TRP A 119 16.36 -0.88 5.59
CA TRP A 119 16.76 -0.28 4.31
C TRP A 119 17.36 -1.30 3.33
N TRP A 120 18.14 -2.25 3.85
CA TRP A 120 18.80 -3.33 3.09
C TRP A 120 17.82 -4.36 2.51
N LEU A 121 16.58 -4.39 2.98
CA LEU A 121 15.52 -5.28 2.49
C LEU A 121 14.51 -4.50 1.65
N VAL A 122 14.00 -3.39 2.19
CA VAL A 122 12.93 -2.60 1.57
C VAL A 122 13.39 -1.93 0.28
N ASN A 123 14.57 -1.30 0.27
CA ASN A 123 15.03 -0.60 -0.94
C ASN A 123 15.41 -1.59 -2.07
N PRO A 124 16.11 -2.70 -1.82
CA PRO A 124 16.34 -3.70 -2.85
C PRO A 124 15.06 -4.32 -3.41
N LEU A 125 14.04 -4.57 -2.57
CA LEU A 125 12.75 -5.05 -3.06
C LEU A 125 11.97 -3.98 -3.85
N ALA A 126 12.07 -2.71 -3.48
CA ALA A 126 11.55 -1.62 -4.31
C ALA A 126 12.22 -1.63 -5.70
N LEU A 127 13.55 -1.70 -5.76
CA LEU A 127 14.30 -1.76 -7.02
C LEU A 127 13.95 -3.02 -7.85
N ALA A 128 13.79 -4.17 -7.21
CA ALA A 128 13.35 -5.39 -7.87
C ALA A 128 11.94 -5.21 -8.48
N GLY A 129 11.01 -4.61 -7.74
CA GLY A 129 9.67 -4.30 -8.22
C GLY A 129 9.69 -3.35 -9.42
N ILE A 130 10.50 -2.30 -9.36
CA ILE A 130 10.72 -1.36 -10.47
C ILE A 130 11.24 -2.11 -11.70
N ALA A 131 12.27 -2.96 -11.55
CA ALA A 131 12.83 -3.73 -12.65
C ALA A 131 11.79 -4.66 -13.28
N LEU A 132 10.99 -5.35 -12.47
CA LEU A 132 9.91 -6.23 -12.93
C LEU A 132 8.82 -5.45 -13.66
N GLY A 133 8.37 -4.31 -13.11
CA GLY A 133 7.36 -3.45 -13.73
C GLY A 133 7.84 -2.82 -15.04
N ALA A 134 9.13 -2.46 -15.12
CA ALA A 134 9.75 -1.94 -16.33
C ALA A 134 9.84 -3.02 -17.43
N TRP A 135 10.19 -4.26 -17.05
CA TRP A 135 10.34 -5.37 -18.00
C TRP A 135 8.98 -5.93 -18.47
N ARG A 136 8.05 -6.19 -17.55
CA ARG A 136 6.74 -6.78 -17.82
C ARG A 136 5.64 -6.04 -17.06
N PRO A 137 5.01 -5.01 -17.66
CA PRO A 137 4.04 -4.16 -16.99
C PRO A 137 2.66 -4.84 -16.85
N ARG A 138 2.60 -5.93 -16.09
CA ARG A 138 1.34 -6.58 -15.70
C ARG A 138 0.90 -5.97 -14.38
N THR A 139 -0.26 -5.31 -14.35
CA THR A 139 -0.66 -4.53 -13.17
C THR A 139 -1.89 -5.10 -12.46
N LYS A 140 -2.87 -5.66 -13.19
CA LYS A 140 -4.18 -6.05 -12.62
C LYS A 140 -4.13 -7.01 -11.41
N ILE A 141 -3.42 -8.14 -11.51
CA ILE A 141 -3.35 -9.12 -10.41
C ILE A 141 -2.50 -8.56 -9.26
N PHE A 142 -1.40 -7.89 -9.60
CA PHE A 142 -0.52 -7.28 -8.62
C PHE A 142 -1.18 -6.09 -7.90
N HIS A 143 -2.16 -5.44 -8.53
CA HIS A 143 -3.03 -4.40 -7.95
C HIS A 143 -3.91 -4.96 -6.81
N ALA A 144 -4.57 -6.09 -7.04
CA ALA A 144 -5.30 -6.73 -5.95
C ALA A 144 -4.35 -7.19 -4.84
N ALA A 145 -3.20 -7.76 -5.21
CA ALA A 145 -2.23 -8.27 -4.26
C ALA A 145 -1.63 -7.17 -3.36
N HIS A 146 -1.14 -6.05 -3.91
CA HIS A 146 -0.46 -5.02 -3.11
C HIS A 146 -1.42 -4.34 -2.11
N VAL A 147 -2.68 -4.12 -2.49
CA VAL A 147 -3.73 -3.56 -1.62
C VAL A 147 -4.07 -4.52 -0.46
N LEU A 148 -4.20 -5.83 -0.73
CA LEU A 148 -4.44 -6.83 0.32
C LEU A 148 -3.24 -6.95 1.28
N VAL A 149 -2.03 -7.05 0.71
CA VAL A 149 -0.78 -7.17 1.49
C VAL A 149 -0.54 -5.92 2.34
N SER A 150 -0.87 -4.72 1.85
CA SER A 150 -0.82 -3.47 2.63
C SER A 150 -1.80 -3.50 3.81
N THR A 151 -3.00 -4.04 3.60
CA THR A 151 -3.98 -4.21 4.69
C THR A 151 -3.40 -5.10 5.80
N TRP A 152 -2.76 -6.21 5.42
CA TRP A 152 -2.15 -7.13 6.38
C TRP A 152 -0.88 -6.56 7.02
N ALA A 153 -0.06 -5.81 6.29
CA ALA A 153 1.08 -5.09 6.86
C ALA A 153 0.60 -4.10 7.92
N SER A 154 -0.39 -3.27 7.61
CA SER A 154 -1.01 -2.32 8.53
C SER A 154 -1.58 -3.01 9.77
N LEU A 155 -2.23 -4.16 9.58
CA LEU A 155 -2.72 -5.00 10.67
C LEU A 155 -1.60 -5.49 11.59
N PHE A 156 -0.53 -6.04 11.00
CA PHE A 156 0.57 -6.56 11.80
C PHE A 156 1.34 -5.45 12.50
N HIS A 157 1.33 -4.23 11.96
CA HIS A 157 1.83 -3.05 12.65
C HIS A 157 1.01 -2.73 13.90
N ILE A 158 -0.31 -2.63 13.77
CA ILE A 158 -1.18 -2.36 14.93
C ILE A 158 -1.09 -3.50 15.97
N THR A 159 -1.12 -4.76 15.53
CA THR A 159 -1.17 -5.89 16.46
C THR A 159 0.14 -6.14 17.20
N MET A 160 1.29 -5.73 16.66
CA MET A 160 2.54 -5.80 17.43
C MET A 160 2.59 -4.80 18.59
N ALA A 161 1.82 -3.71 18.51
CA ALA A 161 1.72 -2.70 19.57
C ALA A 161 0.75 -3.07 20.71
N MET A 162 -0.05 -4.11 20.53
CA MET A 162 -1.02 -4.57 21.54
C MET A 162 -0.32 -5.16 22.78
N GLY A 163 -0.88 -4.92 23.97
CA GLY A 163 -0.43 -5.52 25.23
C GLY A 163 -1.30 -6.66 25.74
N GLY A 164 -2.33 -7.04 25.00
CA GLY A 164 -3.30 -8.07 25.36
C GLY A 164 -4.50 -8.08 24.40
N PRO A 165 -5.47 -8.98 24.60
CA PRO A 165 -6.68 -9.06 23.78
C PRO A 165 -7.47 -7.74 23.84
N PRO A 166 -7.78 -7.10 22.70
CA PRO A 166 -8.50 -5.83 22.67
C PRO A 166 -10.01 -6.09 22.80
N GLY A 167 -10.74 -5.12 23.36
CA GLY A 167 -12.20 -5.17 23.39
C GLY A 167 -12.82 -5.04 21.98
N ALA A 168 -14.08 -5.43 21.84
CA ALA A 168 -14.79 -5.41 20.54
C ALA A 168 -14.80 -4.03 19.87
N LEU A 169 -14.95 -2.94 20.64
CA LEU A 169 -14.92 -1.58 20.11
C LEU A 169 -13.55 -1.23 19.49
N VAL A 170 -12.47 -1.65 20.15
CA VAL A 170 -11.10 -1.45 19.64
C VAL A 170 -10.91 -2.24 18.36
N ILE A 171 -11.41 -3.48 18.28
CA ILE A 171 -11.36 -4.30 17.05
C ILE A 171 -12.08 -3.59 15.89
N LEU A 172 -13.27 -3.04 16.13
CA LEU A 172 -14.00 -2.28 15.11
C LEU A 172 -13.23 -1.03 14.68
N ALA A 173 -12.63 -0.31 15.62
CA ALA A 173 -11.81 0.86 15.33
C ALA A 173 -10.54 0.50 14.53
N ILE A 174 -9.88 -0.62 14.87
CA ILE A 174 -8.77 -1.18 14.07
C ILE A 174 -9.23 -1.42 12.64
N GLY A 175 -10.41 -2.03 12.43
CA GLY A 175 -11.00 -2.19 11.10
C GLY A 175 -11.12 -0.86 10.34
N GLY A 176 -11.57 0.20 11.02
CA GLY A 176 -11.60 1.56 10.47
C GLY A 176 -10.21 2.06 10.05
N PHE A 177 -9.19 1.88 10.90
CA PHE A 177 -7.82 2.24 10.55
C PHE A 177 -7.27 1.43 9.39
N LEU A 178 -7.52 0.11 9.33
CA LEU A 178 -7.10 -0.73 8.20
C LEU A 178 -7.70 -0.26 6.89
N PHE A 179 -9.00 0.07 6.90
CA PHE A 179 -9.67 0.59 5.72
C PHE A 179 -9.03 1.90 5.26
N LEU A 180 -8.85 2.86 6.17
CA LEU A 180 -8.27 4.18 5.86
C LEU A 180 -6.80 4.09 5.44
N ALA A 181 -6.02 3.22 6.10
CA ALA A 181 -4.60 2.99 5.84
C ALA A 181 -4.33 2.58 4.39
N VAL A 182 -5.27 1.89 3.76
CA VAL A 182 -5.12 1.41 2.39
C VAL A 182 -5.88 2.28 1.39
N TRP A 183 -7.12 2.67 1.74
CA TRP A 183 -7.96 3.46 0.85
C TRP A 183 -7.38 4.84 0.57
N VAL A 184 -6.80 5.50 1.58
CA VAL A 184 -6.29 6.86 1.43
C VAL A 184 -4.98 6.90 0.64
N PRO A 185 -3.87 6.25 1.05
CA PRO A 185 -2.62 6.35 0.31
C PRO A 185 -2.57 5.41 -0.91
N CYS A 186 -2.86 4.12 -0.77
CA CYS A 186 -2.64 3.13 -1.83
C CYS A 186 -3.66 3.28 -2.98
N CYS A 187 -4.96 3.28 -2.66
CA CYS A 187 -5.97 3.41 -3.71
C CYS A 187 -5.93 4.79 -4.38
N THR A 188 -5.64 5.87 -3.63
CA THR A 188 -5.48 7.20 -4.25
C THR A 188 -4.26 7.23 -5.18
N SER A 189 -3.12 6.64 -4.79
CA SER A 189 -1.95 6.61 -5.67
C SER A 189 -2.23 5.85 -6.97
N ASP A 190 -3.01 4.77 -6.89
CA ASP A 190 -3.38 3.96 -8.06
C ASP A 190 -4.27 4.71 -9.06
N ILE A 191 -4.95 5.78 -8.62
CA ILE A 191 -5.79 6.65 -9.46
C ILE A 191 -5.00 7.87 -9.95
N VAL A 192 -4.26 8.51 -9.05
CA VAL A 192 -3.55 9.76 -9.34
C VAL A 192 -2.39 9.53 -10.30
N PHE A 193 -1.61 8.45 -10.13
CA PHE A 193 -0.46 8.19 -10.99
C PHE A 193 -0.83 8.03 -12.47
N PRO A 194 -1.80 7.16 -12.86
CA PRO A 194 -2.23 7.06 -14.26
C PRO A 194 -2.69 8.39 -14.86
N LEU A 195 -3.48 9.17 -14.12
CA LEU A 195 -3.99 10.48 -14.57
C LEU A 195 -2.87 11.50 -14.79
N LEU A 196 -1.84 11.51 -13.93
CA LEU A 196 -0.66 12.35 -14.11
C LEU A 196 0.12 11.94 -15.35
N PHE A 197 0.27 10.64 -15.60
CA PHE A 197 1.04 10.13 -16.73
C PHE A 197 0.33 10.33 -18.07
N GLU A 198 -0.99 10.20 -18.12
CA GLU A 198 -1.80 10.49 -19.31
C GLU A 198 -1.65 11.97 -19.74
N LYS A 199 -1.77 12.90 -18.78
CA LYS A 199 -1.58 14.34 -19.04
C LYS A 199 -0.18 14.67 -19.54
N ALA A 200 0.85 14.04 -18.96
CA ALA A 200 2.22 14.20 -19.40
C ALA A 200 2.41 13.69 -20.84
N GLY A 201 1.87 12.51 -21.18
CA GLY A 201 1.94 11.94 -22.53
C GLY A 201 1.24 12.81 -23.59
N ALA A 202 0.06 13.33 -23.28
CA ALA A 202 -0.68 14.23 -24.17
C ALA A 202 0.09 15.54 -24.44
N SER A 203 0.73 16.10 -23.41
CA SER A 203 1.52 17.34 -23.53
C SER A 203 2.77 17.16 -24.39
N VAL A 204 3.45 16.01 -24.28
CA VAL A 204 4.61 15.66 -25.11
C VAL A 204 4.22 15.48 -26.58
N LYS A 205 3.07 14.86 -26.86
CA LYS A 205 2.59 14.67 -28.23
C LYS A 205 2.30 16.01 -28.91
N LYS A 206 1.60 16.92 -28.22
CA LYS A 206 1.29 18.26 -28.73
C LYS A 206 2.54 19.08 -29.09
N LYS A 207 3.61 18.98 -28.30
CA LYS A 207 4.89 19.68 -28.57
C LYS A 207 5.67 19.13 -29.76
N LYS A 208 5.42 17.89 -30.19
CA LYS A 208 6.07 17.29 -31.38
C LYS A 208 5.34 17.61 -32.68
N GLU A 209 4.10 18.10 -32.60
CA GLU A 209 3.24 18.43 -33.74
C GLU A 209 3.24 19.95 -34.05
N THR A 210 4.01 20.74 -33.30
CA THR A 210 4.26 22.19 -33.47
C THR A 210 5.73 22.45 -33.72
#